data_AF-A0A9J6CYB8-F1
#
_entry.id   AF-A0A9J6CYB8-F1
#
_cell.length_a   1.000
_cell.length_b   1.000
_cell.length_c   1.000
_cell.angle_alpha   90.00
_cell.angle_beta   90.00
_cell.angle_gamma   90.00
#
_symmetry.space_group_name_H-M   'P 1'
#
loop_
_entity.id
_entity.type
_entity.pdbx_description
1 polymer ?
#
loop_
_entity_poly.entity_id
_entity_poly.type
_entity_poly.pdbx_seq_one_letter_code
_entity_poly.pdbx_strand_id
1 'polypeptide(L)'
;MLGLTDNTTWLDDKSKGDFRIRVSDIERTIWITGISAYPGKLTALYSYFPVMTSSFVANWIESQRALSHRLFSLIADDSSATSESDRRTAYAEYRANSDPSDSHYIYHLNSIIVPMSLLFKPMYVYEGTSAMNYAGLGALYAQLQIKMIDTVGVQFNEQRQLVSWMTEAPTARYNAKVNCFFSRESQVSLIWCFSGHFPFLAGIPRRKLESHNEDQYTNAP
;
A
#
# COMPACT_ATOMS: atom_id res chain seq x y z
N MET A 1 -9.24 -2.41 15.50
CA MET A 1 -8.41 -3.59 15.15
C MET A 1 -7.94 -4.38 16.37
N LEU A 2 -7.37 -3.75 17.40
CA LEU A 2 -6.90 -4.45 18.62
C LEU A 2 -7.94 -5.40 19.24
N GLY A 3 -9.17 -4.94 19.46
CA GLY A 3 -10.23 -5.81 20.00
C GLY A 3 -10.61 -6.99 19.10
N LEU A 4 -10.40 -6.88 17.78
CA LEU A 4 -10.59 -8.03 16.87
C LEU A 4 -9.46 -9.03 17.03
N THR A 5 -8.21 -8.57 17.15
CA THR A 5 -7.03 -9.41 17.39
C THR A 5 -7.20 -10.28 18.63
N ASP A 6 -7.65 -9.68 19.72
CA ASP A 6 -7.81 -10.36 21.01
C ASP A 6 -8.78 -11.54 20.92
N ASN A 7 -9.89 -11.34 20.20
CA ASN A 7 -10.95 -12.32 20.04
C ASN A 7 -10.71 -13.36 18.92
N THR A 8 -9.58 -13.27 18.21
CA THR A 8 -9.27 -14.27 17.18
C THR A 8 -8.83 -15.61 17.78
N THR A 9 -9.31 -16.71 17.21
CA THR A 9 -8.94 -18.07 17.62
C THR A 9 -7.83 -18.69 16.77
N TRP A 10 -7.46 -18.05 15.66
CA TRP A 10 -6.54 -18.61 14.68
C TRP A 10 -5.08 -18.26 14.95
N LEU A 11 -4.81 -17.14 15.64
CA LEU A 11 -3.50 -16.73 16.14
C LEU A 11 -3.27 -17.28 17.56
N ASP A 12 -2.02 -17.61 17.88
CA ASP A 12 -1.57 -17.91 19.24
C ASP A 12 -1.22 -16.62 20.01
N ASP A 13 -1.00 -16.72 21.31
CA ASP A 13 -0.78 -15.55 22.17
C ASP A 13 0.51 -14.79 21.83
N LYS A 14 1.56 -15.49 21.40
CA LYS A 14 2.81 -14.87 20.91
C LYS A 14 2.54 -14.02 19.68
N SER A 15 1.94 -14.61 18.64
CA SER A 15 1.66 -13.91 17.39
C SER A 15 0.67 -12.77 17.62
N LYS A 16 -0.30 -12.92 18.53
CA LYS A 16 -1.17 -11.80 18.95
C LYS A 16 -0.36 -10.66 19.58
N GLY A 17 0.62 -10.98 20.44
CA GLY A 17 1.53 -10.00 21.04
C GLY A 17 2.28 -9.19 19.98
N ASP A 18 2.98 -9.86 19.07
CA ASP A 18 3.76 -9.24 18.00
C ASP A 18 2.85 -8.38 17.09
N PHE A 19 1.67 -8.90 16.75
CA PHE A 19 0.69 -8.16 15.95
C PHE A 19 0.16 -6.90 16.66
N ARG A 20 -0.08 -6.96 17.98
CA ARG A 20 -0.50 -5.78 18.76
C ARG A 20 0.54 -4.68 18.73
N ILE A 21 1.82 -5.01 18.91
CA ILE A 21 2.91 -4.04 18.84
C ILE A 21 2.88 -3.34 17.49
N ARG A 22 2.76 -4.12 16.41
CA ARG A 22 2.72 -3.57 15.05
C ARG A 22 1.50 -2.69 14.81
N VAL A 23 0.32 -3.05 15.30
CA VAL A 23 -0.90 -2.22 15.21
C VAL A 23 -0.77 -0.94 16.03
N SER A 24 -0.09 -0.98 17.17
CA SER A 24 0.17 0.20 17.99
C SER A 24 1.20 1.16 17.37
N ASP A 25 2.21 0.62 16.65
CA ASP A 25 3.28 1.40 16.01
C ASP A 25 2.91 1.98 14.63
N ILE A 26 1.67 1.80 14.16
CA ILE A 26 1.25 2.34 12.86
C ILE A 26 1.38 3.87 12.86
N GLU A 27 2.20 4.39 11.97
CA GLU A 27 2.22 5.82 11.66
C GLU A 27 1.09 6.17 10.70
N ARG A 28 0.46 7.31 10.95
CA ARG A 28 -0.71 7.77 10.18
C ARG A 28 -0.36 9.16 9.66
N THR A 29 -0.09 9.23 8.36
CA THR A 29 0.12 10.50 7.69
C THR A 29 -1.12 10.84 6.89
N ILE A 30 -1.84 11.84 7.39
CA ILE A 30 -3.03 12.39 6.73
C ILE A 30 -2.59 13.75 6.18
N TRP A 31 -2.73 13.94 4.87
CA TRP A 31 -2.27 15.15 4.18
C TRP A 31 -0.75 15.39 4.27
N ILE A 32 -0.30 16.57 3.82
CA ILE A 32 1.07 17.04 3.79
C ILE A 32 1.49 17.49 5.19
N THR A 33 2.53 16.88 5.74
CA THR A 33 3.02 17.15 7.10
C THR A 33 4.52 17.47 7.19
N GLY A 34 5.26 17.55 6.07
CA GLY A 34 6.73 17.67 6.05
C GLY A 34 7.28 18.81 5.18
N ILE A 35 8.22 18.52 4.27
CA ILE A 35 8.96 19.43 3.41
C ILE A 35 8.05 20.48 2.73
N SER A 36 6.88 20.10 2.22
CA SER A 36 5.98 21.06 1.55
C SER A 36 5.17 21.92 2.51
N ALA A 37 5.09 21.56 3.80
CA ALA A 37 4.48 22.40 4.83
C ALA A 37 5.45 23.48 5.37
N TYR A 38 6.76 23.33 5.19
CA TYR A 38 7.78 24.25 5.73
C TYR A 38 8.54 24.97 4.60
N PRO A 39 8.33 26.28 4.38
CA PRO A 39 8.94 27.04 3.29
C PRO A 39 10.46 26.93 3.21
N GLY A 40 11.15 26.87 4.36
CA GLY A 40 12.61 26.72 4.41
C GLY A 40 13.11 25.39 3.86
N LYS A 41 12.42 24.27 4.21
CA LYS A 41 12.75 22.94 3.68
C LYS A 41 12.43 22.84 2.19
N LEU A 42 11.32 23.43 1.76
CA LEU A 42 10.95 23.49 0.35
C LEU A 42 11.96 24.29 -0.48
N THR A 43 12.40 25.44 0.04
CA THR A 43 13.43 26.27 -0.62
C THR A 43 14.75 25.53 -0.73
N ALA A 44 15.17 24.83 0.33
CA ALA A 44 16.37 23.99 0.31
C ALA A 44 16.25 22.80 -0.67
N LEU A 45 15.05 22.23 -0.84
CA LEU A 45 14.82 21.20 -1.85
C LEU A 45 14.99 21.76 -3.27
N TYR A 46 14.41 22.93 -3.54
CA TYR A 46 14.46 23.55 -4.87
C TYR A 46 15.79 24.22 -5.19
N SER A 47 16.63 24.56 -4.19
CA SER A 47 17.94 25.16 -4.43
C SER A 47 18.92 24.24 -5.16
N TYR A 48 18.65 22.93 -5.21
CA TYR A 48 19.42 21.99 -6.01
C TYR A 48 19.14 22.09 -7.51
N PHE A 49 18.00 22.65 -7.91
CA PHE A 49 17.64 22.78 -9.31
C PHE A 49 18.27 24.05 -9.90
N PRO A 50 18.79 23.98 -11.14
CA PRO A 50 19.36 25.15 -11.79
C PRO A 50 18.28 26.14 -12.19
N VAL A 51 18.68 27.41 -12.36
CA VAL A 51 17.82 28.45 -12.90
C VAL A 51 17.40 28.05 -14.33
N MET A 52 16.09 27.99 -14.56
CA MET A 52 15.55 27.54 -15.85
C MET A 52 15.83 28.54 -16.97
N THR A 53 16.26 28.02 -18.11
CA THR A 53 16.47 28.76 -19.37
C THR A 53 15.21 28.72 -20.25
N SER A 54 15.23 29.33 -21.43
CA SER A 54 14.15 29.23 -22.42
C SER A 54 14.05 27.85 -23.10
N SER A 55 15.11 27.03 -23.03
CA SER A 55 15.12 25.71 -23.67
C SER A 55 14.56 24.64 -22.72
N PHE A 56 13.42 24.07 -23.10
CA PHE A 56 12.80 22.96 -22.37
C PHE A 56 13.76 21.76 -22.22
N VAL A 57 14.43 21.37 -23.31
CA VAL A 57 15.33 20.21 -23.31
C VAL A 57 16.53 20.43 -22.39
N ALA A 58 17.11 21.63 -22.41
CA ALA A 58 18.21 21.97 -21.51
C ALA A 58 17.76 21.91 -20.04
N ASN A 59 16.61 22.50 -19.73
CA ASN A 59 16.05 22.48 -18.37
C ASN A 59 15.76 21.05 -17.90
N TRP A 60 15.25 20.19 -18.79
CA TRP A 60 14.98 18.79 -18.49
C TRP A 60 16.28 18.04 -18.15
N ILE A 61 17.30 18.13 -19.00
CA ILE A 61 18.58 17.45 -18.79
C ILE A 61 19.23 17.90 -17.48
N GLU A 62 19.26 19.21 -17.23
CA GLU A 62 19.86 19.76 -16.02
C GLU A 62 19.07 19.37 -14.75
N SER A 63 17.74 19.34 -14.84
CA SER A 63 16.90 18.86 -13.73
C SER A 63 17.12 17.37 -13.43
N GLN A 64 17.27 16.54 -14.46
CA GLN A 64 17.58 15.11 -14.28
C GLN A 64 18.96 14.89 -13.67
N ARG A 65 19.95 15.71 -14.05
CA ARG A 65 21.29 15.68 -13.45
C ARG A 65 21.24 16.06 -11.97
N ALA A 66 20.53 17.14 -11.62
CA ALA A 66 20.36 17.58 -10.24
C ALA A 66 19.67 16.51 -9.38
N LEU A 67 18.59 15.90 -9.88
CA LEU A 67 17.89 14.80 -9.22
C LEU A 67 18.79 13.59 -9.01
N SER A 68 19.54 13.17 -10.04
CA SER A 68 20.47 12.05 -9.96
C SER A 68 21.56 12.31 -8.91
N HIS A 69 22.15 13.51 -8.94
CA HIS A 69 23.19 13.90 -7.98
C HIS A 69 22.67 13.85 -6.54
N ARG A 70 21.46 14.36 -6.29
CA ARG A 70 20.82 14.29 -4.97
C ARG A 70 20.56 12.86 -4.53
N LEU A 71 20.06 12.01 -5.42
CA LEU A 71 19.80 10.61 -5.11
C LEU A 71 21.10 9.90 -4.72
N PHE A 72 22.17 10.09 -5.48
CA PHE A 72 23.47 9.50 -5.18
C PHE A 72 24.09 10.07 -3.90
N SER A 73 23.93 11.35 -3.60
CA SER A 73 24.42 11.93 -2.34
C SER A 73 23.71 11.35 -1.12
N LEU A 74 22.40 11.04 -1.22
CA LEU A 74 21.67 10.40 -0.12
C LEU A 74 22.12 8.96 0.14
N ILE A 75 22.54 8.24 -0.91
CA ILE A 75 23.06 6.87 -0.79
C ILE A 75 24.49 6.90 -0.21
N ALA A 76 25.30 7.87 -0.64
CA ALA A 76 26.68 8.02 -0.17
C ALA A 76 26.77 8.53 1.27
N ASP A 77 25.78 9.29 1.73
CA ASP A 77 25.73 9.89 3.06
C ASP A 77 24.93 9.06 4.07
N ASP A 78 25.02 7.72 3.99
CA ASP A 78 24.39 6.72 4.89
C ASP A 78 24.72 6.91 6.40
N SER A 79 25.49 7.96 6.73
CA SER A 79 25.83 8.40 8.09
C SER A 79 24.99 9.56 8.64
N SER A 80 24.27 10.32 7.80
CA SER A 80 23.32 11.33 8.29
C SER A 80 21.98 10.68 8.58
N ALA A 81 21.93 9.98 9.71
CA ALA A 81 20.72 9.41 10.29
C ALA A 81 19.64 10.50 10.48
N THR A 82 18.90 10.77 9.41
CA THR A 82 17.57 11.36 9.51
C THR A 82 16.78 10.42 10.41
N SER A 83 16.11 11.00 11.42
CA SER A 83 15.38 10.18 12.38
C SER A 83 14.39 9.29 11.61
N GLU A 84 14.03 8.15 12.18
CA GLU A 84 13.07 7.26 11.55
C GLU A 84 11.75 7.99 11.19
N SER A 85 11.34 8.92 12.04
CA SER A 85 10.20 9.82 11.81
C SER A 85 10.40 10.73 10.59
N ASP A 86 11.60 11.26 10.38
CA ASP A 86 11.91 12.07 9.19
C ASP A 86 11.83 11.23 7.90
N ARG A 87 12.32 9.98 7.95
CA ARG A 87 12.21 9.03 6.82
C ARG A 87 10.75 8.71 6.51
N ARG A 88 9.94 8.43 7.53
CA ARG A 88 8.50 8.15 7.39
C ARG A 88 7.75 9.35 6.80
N THR A 89 8.03 10.56 7.29
CA THR A 89 7.44 11.80 6.78
C THR A 89 7.83 12.08 5.33
N ALA A 90 9.14 12.04 5.01
CA ALA A 90 9.62 12.33 3.66
C ALA A 90 9.06 11.34 2.62
N TYR A 91 8.95 10.06 2.97
CA TYR A 91 8.37 9.06 2.09
C TYR A 91 6.86 9.25 1.91
N ALA A 92 6.15 9.61 2.99
CA ALA A 92 4.72 9.90 2.94
C ALA A 92 4.42 11.07 2.00
N GLU A 93 5.21 12.14 2.06
CA GLU A 93 5.09 13.27 1.16
C GLU A 93 5.41 12.93 -0.30
N TYR A 94 6.48 12.17 -0.53
CA TYR A 94 6.83 11.73 -1.88
C TYR A 94 5.66 10.97 -2.51
N ARG A 95 5.05 10.04 -1.78
CA ARG A 95 3.89 9.28 -2.26
C ARG A 95 2.67 10.14 -2.47
N ALA A 96 2.29 10.96 -1.49
CA ALA A 96 1.12 11.84 -1.58
C ALA A 96 1.22 12.85 -2.74
N ASN A 97 2.44 13.29 -3.10
CA ASN A 97 2.66 14.18 -4.24
C ASN A 97 2.75 13.45 -5.58
N SER A 98 3.21 12.19 -5.58
CA SER A 98 3.36 11.40 -6.82
C SER A 98 2.02 10.83 -7.30
N ASP A 99 1.19 10.37 -6.37
CA ASP A 99 -0.18 9.92 -6.64
C ASP A 99 -1.14 10.50 -5.61
N PRO A 100 -1.62 11.74 -5.84
CA PRO A 100 -2.50 12.39 -4.89
C PRO A 100 -3.87 11.69 -4.81
N SER A 101 -4.25 10.89 -5.82
CA SER A 101 -5.54 10.18 -5.83
C SER A 101 -5.52 8.84 -5.10
N ASP A 102 -4.35 8.30 -4.78
CA ASP A 102 -4.24 6.96 -4.20
C ASP A 102 -3.79 6.99 -2.73
N SER A 103 -4.30 6.03 -1.98
CA SER A 103 -3.90 5.80 -0.60
C SER A 103 -2.94 4.63 -0.53
N HIS A 104 -1.97 4.70 0.37
CA HIS A 104 -0.93 3.67 0.42
C HIS A 104 -0.70 3.17 1.84
N TYR A 105 -0.41 1.88 1.93
CA TYR A 105 0.22 1.27 3.09
C TYR A 105 1.67 0.93 2.75
N ILE A 106 2.62 1.47 3.51
CA ILE A 106 4.05 1.27 3.29
C ILE A 106 4.57 0.22 4.26
N TYR A 107 4.81 -1.00 3.75
CA TYR A 107 5.12 -2.17 4.56
C TYR A 107 6.34 -2.00 5.47
N HIS A 108 7.47 -1.58 4.91
CA HIS A 108 8.75 -1.44 5.64
C HIS A 108 8.78 -0.25 6.61
N LEU A 109 7.82 0.67 6.52
CA LEU A 109 7.70 1.82 7.41
C LEU A 109 6.53 1.67 8.40
N ASN A 110 5.69 0.64 8.25
CA ASN A 110 4.46 0.47 9.00
C ASN A 110 3.62 1.77 9.01
N SER A 111 3.46 2.40 7.83
CA SER A 111 2.84 3.73 7.70
C SER A 111 1.66 3.71 6.73
N ILE A 112 0.58 4.37 7.14
CA ILE A 112 -0.62 4.62 6.33
C ILE A 112 -0.56 6.07 5.83
N ILE A 113 -0.71 6.23 4.52
CA ILE A 113 -0.70 7.54 3.85
C ILE A 113 -2.06 7.76 3.21
N VAL A 114 -2.74 8.82 3.63
CA VAL A 114 -4.00 9.27 3.04
C VAL A 114 -3.80 10.69 2.50
N PRO A 115 -3.73 10.88 1.17
CA PRO A 115 -3.62 12.22 0.58
C PRO A 115 -4.92 13.00 0.77
N MET A 116 -4.83 14.33 0.69
CA MET A 116 -6.01 15.20 0.86
C MET A 116 -7.02 15.08 -0.25
N SER A 117 -6.63 14.61 -1.43
CA SER A 117 -7.57 14.33 -2.50
C SER A 117 -8.55 13.21 -2.18
N LEU A 118 -8.34 12.47 -1.09
CA LEU A 118 -9.31 11.51 -0.57
C LEU A 118 -10.11 12.06 0.62
N LEU A 119 -9.86 13.31 1.04
CA LEU A 119 -10.56 13.98 2.14
C LEU A 119 -11.70 14.88 1.66
N PHE A 120 -12.28 14.56 0.50
CA PHE A 120 -13.46 15.22 -0.03
C PHE A 120 -14.52 14.19 -0.49
N LYS A 121 -15.69 14.66 -0.91
CA LYS A 121 -16.82 13.81 -1.34
C LYS A 121 -16.41 12.91 -2.52
N PRO A 122 -16.79 11.62 -2.55
CA PRO A 122 -17.72 10.93 -1.64
C PRO A 122 -17.06 10.29 -0.41
N MET A 123 -15.73 10.35 -0.30
CA MET A 123 -14.98 9.63 0.73
C MET A 123 -15.17 10.22 2.12
N TYR A 124 -15.24 11.55 2.20
CA TYR A 124 -15.47 12.27 3.45
C TYR A 124 -16.43 13.45 3.24
N VAL A 125 -17.36 13.61 4.17
CA VAL A 125 -18.34 14.70 4.21
C VAL A 125 -18.32 15.31 5.61
N TYR A 126 -17.87 16.57 5.72
CA TYR A 126 -17.77 17.28 7.00
C TYR A 126 -19.13 17.38 7.72
N GLU A 127 -20.20 17.72 7.00
CA GLU A 127 -21.58 17.78 7.53
C GLU A 127 -22.38 16.49 7.29
N GLY A 128 -21.71 15.39 6.97
CA GLY A 128 -22.35 14.10 6.72
C GLY A 128 -22.63 13.32 8.00
N THR A 129 -23.45 12.27 7.90
CA THR A 129 -23.62 11.35 9.02
C THR A 129 -22.34 10.54 9.25
N SER A 130 -22.14 10.08 10.48
CA SER A 130 -21.03 9.17 10.79
C SER A 130 -21.02 7.96 9.87
N ALA A 131 -22.19 7.40 9.55
CA ALA A 131 -22.34 6.27 8.63
C ALA A 131 -21.73 6.55 7.24
N MET A 132 -21.91 7.74 6.68
CA MET A 132 -21.30 8.12 5.40
C MET A 132 -19.78 8.14 5.49
N ASN A 133 -19.24 8.75 6.55
CA ASN A 133 -17.78 8.85 6.74
C ASN A 133 -17.14 7.49 7.08
N TYR A 134 -17.83 6.62 7.82
CA TYR A 134 -17.38 5.25 8.07
C TYR A 134 -17.42 4.39 6.81
N ALA A 135 -18.41 4.58 5.94
CA ALA A 135 -18.51 3.85 4.68
C ALA A 135 -17.46 4.29 3.64
N GLY A 136 -17.11 5.58 3.60
CA GLY A 136 -16.06 6.10 2.72
C GLY A 136 -14.67 5.96 3.34
N LEU A 137 -14.24 7.01 4.05
CA LEU A 137 -12.91 7.10 4.66
C LEU A 137 -12.63 5.97 5.67
N GLY A 138 -13.63 5.55 6.45
CA GLY A 138 -13.48 4.45 7.41
C GLY A 138 -13.19 3.10 6.73
N ALA A 139 -13.90 2.78 5.64
CA ALA A 139 -13.66 1.57 4.87
C ALA A 139 -12.28 1.59 4.19
N LEU A 140 -11.89 2.74 3.63
CA LEU A 140 -10.54 2.95 3.08
C LEU A 140 -9.47 2.68 4.14
N TYR A 141 -9.62 3.28 5.33
CA TYR A 141 -8.68 3.11 6.42
C TYR A 141 -8.61 1.64 6.88
N ALA A 142 -9.74 0.95 6.94
CA ALA A 142 -9.80 -0.48 7.26
C ALA A 142 -9.08 -1.34 6.20
N GLN A 143 -9.26 -1.04 4.90
CA GLN A 143 -8.53 -1.73 3.82
C GLN A 143 -7.02 -1.54 3.96
N LEU A 144 -6.56 -0.33 4.27
CA LEU A 144 -5.15 -0.03 4.49
C LEU A 144 -4.59 -0.72 5.75
N GLN A 145 -5.38 -0.86 6.81
CA GLN A 145 -4.97 -1.64 7.99
C GLN A 145 -4.86 -3.14 7.68
N ILE A 146 -5.74 -3.69 6.83
CA ILE A 146 -5.68 -5.10 6.44
C ILE A 146 -4.39 -5.40 5.64
N LYS A 147 -3.82 -4.42 4.94
CA LYS A 147 -2.51 -4.57 4.27
C LYS A 147 -1.40 -5.00 5.22
N MET A 148 -1.53 -4.74 6.53
CA MET A 148 -0.56 -5.26 7.50
C MET A 148 -0.47 -6.79 7.52
N ILE A 149 -1.57 -7.47 7.23
CA ILE A 149 -1.72 -8.93 7.32
C ILE A 149 -2.03 -9.57 5.99
N ASP A 150 -1.89 -8.84 4.87
CA ASP A 150 -2.02 -9.45 3.55
C ASP A 150 -0.78 -10.30 3.23
N THR A 151 -0.76 -10.91 2.04
CA THR A 151 0.31 -11.83 1.63
C THR A 151 1.70 -11.20 1.65
N VAL A 152 1.81 -9.87 1.53
CA VAL A 152 3.07 -9.13 1.62
C VAL A 152 3.31 -8.67 3.05
N GLY A 153 2.29 -8.07 3.67
CA GLY A 153 2.39 -7.49 5.00
C GLY A 153 2.69 -8.52 6.08
N VAL A 154 2.20 -9.75 5.94
CA VAL A 154 2.48 -10.82 6.90
C VAL A 154 3.97 -11.18 6.99
N GLN A 155 4.78 -10.80 6.00
CA GLN A 155 6.21 -11.11 5.98
C GLN A 155 7.04 -10.15 6.85
N PHE A 156 6.44 -9.06 7.35
CA PHE A 156 7.11 -8.06 8.17
C PHE A 156 6.80 -8.27 9.66
N ASN A 157 7.84 -8.38 10.49
CA ASN A 157 7.68 -8.43 11.95
C ASN A 157 7.37 -7.05 12.54
N GLU A 158 7.25 -6.99 13.86
CA GLU A 158 6.99 -5.78 14.63
C GLU A 158 8.11 -4.74 14.53
N GLN A 159 9.36 -5.14 14.25
CA GLN A 159 10.47 -4.24 13.93
C GLN A 159 10.55 -3.87 12.44
N ARG A 160 9.60 -4.33 11.61
CA ARG A 160 9.52 -4.09 10.15
C ARG A 160 10.64 -4.76 9.35
N GLN A 161 11.18 -5.84 9.89
CA GLN A 161 12.13 -6.71 9.21
C GLN A 161 11.39 -7.80 8.47
N LEU A 162 11.94 -8.22 7.32
CA LEU A 162 11.40 -9.30 6.52
C LEU A 162 11.76 -10.64 7.18
N VAL A 163 10.94 -11.09 8.13
CA VAL A 163 11.14 -12.31 8.90
C VAL A 163 9.80 -12.91 9.34
N SER A 164 9.73 -14.24 9.39
CA SER A 164 8.56 -14.95 9.92
C SER A 164 8.42 -14.68 11.42
N TRP A 165 7.32 -14.01 11.81
CA TRP A 165 7.00 -13.70 13.21
C TRP A 165 5.90 -14.60 13.78
N MET A 166 5.03 -15.14 12.92
CA MET A 166 4.03 -16.14 13.30
C MET A 166 4.69 -17.50 13.55
N THR A 167 4.14 -18.25 14.50
CA THR A 167 4.52 -19.66 14.70
C THR A 167 3.93 -20.56 13.60
N GLU A 168 4.35 -21.82 13.57
CA GLU A 168 4.02 -22.76 12.47
C GLU A 168 2.50 -22.99 12.32
N ALA A 169 1.78 -23.26 13.42
CA ALA A 169 0.35 -23.57 13.37
C ALA A 169 -0.52 -22.39 12.89
N PRO A 170 -0.36 -21.14 13.39
CA PRO A 170 -0.99 -19.95 12.82
C PRO A 170 -0.62 -19.71 11.35
N THR A 171 0.62 -19.97 10.96
CA THR A 171 1.08 -19.82 9.57
C THR A 171 0.35 -20.79 8.63
N ALA A 172 0.21 -22.05 9.01
CA ALA A 172 -0.55 -23.04 8.24
C ALA A 172 -2.02 -22.63 8.10
N ARG A 173 -2.64 -22.14 9.20
CA ARG A 173 -4.03 -21.63 9.19
C ARG A 173 -4.19 -20.40 8.31
N TYR A 174 -3.22 -19.49 8.32
CA TYR A 174 -3.20 -18.31 7.47
C TYR A 174 -3.15 -18.71 6.00
N ASN A 175 -2.21 -19.59 5.61
CA ASN A 175 -2.08 -20.07 4.24
C ASN A 175 -3.34 -20.79 3.75
N ALA A 176 -4.00 -21.58 4.60
CA ALA A 176 -5.28 -22.21 4.26
C ALA A 176 -6.38 -21.18 3.96
N LYS A 177 -6.44 -20.07 4.71
CA LYS A 177 -7.40 -18.97 4.45
C LYS A 177 -7.08 -18.22 3.17
N VAL A 178 -5.81 -17.94 2.91
CA VAL A 178 -5.34 -17.29 1.68
C VAL A 178 -5.71 -18.14 0.46
N ASN A 179 -5.45 -19.44 0.51
CA ASN A 179 -5.80 -20.37 -0.57
C ASN A 179 -7.31 -20.45 -0.81
N CYS A 180 -8.11 -20.42 0.26
CA CYS A 180 -9.57 -20.36 0.14
C CYS A 180 -10.03 -19.10 -0.61
N PHE A 181 -9.43 -17.94 -0.31
CA PHE A 181 -9.76 -16.69 -0.98
C PHE A 181 -9.39 -16.73 -2.47
N PHE A 182 -8.17 -17.13 -2.81
CA PHE A 182 -7.72 -17.28 -4.20
C PHE A 182 -8.59 -18.24 -5.00
N SER A 183 -8.98 -19.38 -4.40
CA SER A 183 -9.85 -20.36 -5.05
C SER A 183 -11.25 -19.84 -5.36
N ARG A 184 -11.74 -18.86 -4.58
CA ARG A 184 -13.05 -18.24 -4.77
C ARG A 184 -12.97 -17.11 -5.80
N GLU A 185 -11.94 -16.27 -5.75
CA GLU A 185 -11.78 -15.18 -6.73
C GLU A 185 -11.51 -15.69 -8.14
N SER A 186 -10.77 -16.79 -8.29
CA SER A 186 -10.55 -17.41 -9.62
C SER A 186 -11.84 -17.93 -10.27
N GLN A 187 -12.92 -18.09 -9.49
CA GLN A 187 -14.25 -18.48 -9.99
C GLN A 187 -15.13 -17.29 -10.35
N VAL A 188 -14.74 -16.06 -10.01
CA VAL A 188 -15.48 -14.85 -10.36
C VAL A 188 -15.12 -14.45 -11.79
N SER A 189 -15.92 -14.90 -12.76
CA SER A 189 -15.81 -14.42 -14.15
C SER A 189 -16.27 -12.96 -14.23
N LEU A 190 -15.35 -12.05 -14.55
CA LEU A 190 -15.61 -10.61 -14.75
C LEU A 190 -16.61 -10.30 -15.89
N ILE A 191 -16.95 -11.30 -16.72
CA ILE A 191 -17.87 -11.17 -17.86
C ILE A 191 -19.33 -11.01 -17.39
N TRP A 192 -19.68 -11.46 -16.19
CA TRP A 192 -21.04 -11.35 -15.64
C TRP A 192 -21.35 -10.01 -14.96
N CYS A 193 -20.37 -9.13 -14.74
CA CYS A 193 -20.59 -7.81 -14.13
C CYS A 193 -20.86 -6.69 -15.14
N PHE A 194 -20.51 -6.84 -16.42
CA PHE A 194 -20.70 -5.80 -17.45
C PHE A 194 -21.93 -5.97 -18.36
N SER A 195 -22.71 -7.04 -18.19
CA SER A 195 -23.90 -7.31 -19.02
C SER A 195 -25.20 -7.01 -18.28
N GLY A 196 -25.33 -5.76 -17.80
CA GLY A 196 -26.62 -5.19 -17.42
C GLY A 196 -27.33 -4.58 -18.63
N HIS A 197 -28.30 -5.33 -19.18
CA HIS A 197 -29.38 -4.89 -20.08
C HIS A 197 -29.03 -4.41 -21.51
N PHE A 198 -29.01 -5.35 -22.46
CA PHE A 198 -29.80 -5.24 -23.70
C PHE A 198 -30.27 -6.66 -24.09
N PRO A 199 -31.58 -6.94 -24.15
CA PRO A 199 -32.06 -8.28 -24.44
C PRO A 199 -32.11 -8.45 -25.96
N PHE A 200 -31.21 -9.20 -26.56
CA PHE A 200 -31.50 -9.93 -27.81
C PHE A 200 -30.42 -10.98 -28.07
N LEU A 201 -30.88 -12.18 -28.46
CA LEU A 201 -30.11 -13.35 -28.92
C LEU A 201 -29.56 -14.28 -27.83
N ALA A 202 -30.50 -15.04 -27.25
CA ALA A 202 -30.22 -16.38 -26.75
C ALA A 202 -29.79 -17.29 -27.92
N GLY A 203 -28.68 -18.01 -27.76
CA GLY A 203 -28.41 -19.22 -28.55
C GLY A 203 -26.99 -19.40 -29.06
N ILE A 204 -26.01 -19.64 -28.17
CA ILE A 204 -24.76 -20.33 -28.55
C ILE A 204 -24.38 -21.30 -27.42
N PRO A 205 -24.22 -22.62 -27.68
CA PRO A 205 -23.95 -23.60 -26.63
C PRO A 205 -22.51 -23.48 -26.11
N ARG A 206 -22.36 -23.61 -24.79
CA ARG A 206 -21.08 -23.58 -24.05
C ARG A 206 -20.18 -24.74 -24.51
N ARG A 207 -18.96 -24.46 -24.97
CA ARG A 207 -17.90 -25.46 -25.14
C ARG A 207 -17.13 -25.55 -23.82
N LYS A 208 -17.03 -26.75 -23.23
CA LYS A 208 -16.16 -27.03 -22.08
C LYS A 208 -14.72 -26.71 -22.47
N LEU A 209 -14.07 -25.84 -21.71
CA LEU A 209 -12.60 -25.72 -21.74
C LEU A 209 -12.08 -26.72 -20.71
N GLU A 210 -11.45 -27.78 -21.20
CA GLU A 210 -10.70 -28.74 -20.40
C GLU A 210 -9.44 -28.05 -19.85
N SER A 211 -9.17 -28.27 -18.56
CA SER A 211 -7.97 -27.84 -17.87
C SER A 211 -6.76 -28.62 -18.39
N HIS A 212 -5.80 -27.94 -19.02
CA HIS A 212 -4.48 -28.51 -19.23
C HIS A 212 -3.63 -28.27 -17.97
N ASN A 213 -3.27 -29.37 -17.31
CA ASN A 213 -2.26 -29.44 -16.25
C ASN A 213 -0.88 -29.09 -16.83
N GLU A 214 -0.22 -28.08 -16.25
CA GLU A 214 1.22 -27.88 -16.36
C GLU A 214 1.93 -28.77 -15.34
N ASP A 215 2.10 -30.05 -15.69
CA ASP A 215 3.05 -30.97 -15.05
C ASP A 215 4.10 -31.39 -16.08
N GLN A 216 4.93 -30.48 -16.58
CA GLN A 216 6.11 -30.85 -17.37
C GLN A 216 7.24 -29.82 -17.27
N TYR A 217 7.96 -29.80 -16.15
CA TYR A 217 9.40 -29.50 -16.15
C TYR A 217 10.11 -30.26 -15.03
N THR A 218 10.31 -31.56 -15.25
CA THR A 218 11.35 -32.37 -14.59
C THR A 218 12.06 -33.22 -15.63
N ASN A 219 13.36 -32.94 -15.81
CA ASN A 219 14.43 -33.78 -16.40
C ASN A 219 14.26 -34.08 -17.91
N ALA A 220 15.26 -34.08 -18.79
CA ALA A 220 16.67 -34.48 -18.81
C ALA A 220 17.20 -34.07 -20.23
N PRO A 221 18.47 -34.27 -20.66
CA PRO A 221 19.57 -35.08 -20.09
C PRO A 221 20.83 -34.32 -19.67
#